data_AF-A0ABC9TE51-F1
#
_entry.id   AF-A0ABC9TE51-F1
#
_cell.length_a   1.000
_cell.length_b   1.000
_cell.length_c   1.000
_cell.angle_alpha   90.00
_cell.angle_beta   90.00
_cell.angle_gamma   90.00
#
_symmetry.space_group_name_H-M   'P 1'
#
loop_
_entity.id
_entity.type
_entity.pdbx_description
1 polymer ?
#
loop_
_entity_poly.entity_id
_entity_poly.type
_entity_poly.pdbx_seq_one_letter_code
_entity_poly.pdbx_strand_id
1 'polypeptide(L)'
;MDRHIFGATFSSLRSTNFRRFWIGQCISVMGTWIQRTTQTWLVYQMTKSAFLVGLLAAAQFVPIMALTLIAGTLIDRYPKRRILLMTQFGFLILGAAMTIITFLKIVQYWQILVIALGYGILQSFDTPTRQSYVIELVGKKTS
;
A
#
# COMPACT_ATOMS: atom_id res chain seq x y z
N MET A 1 -30.07 19.46 15.08
CA MET A 1 -29.59 19.80 13.72
C MET A 1 -28.16 20.32 13.82
N ASP A 2 -27.24 19.46 13.42
CA ASP A 2 -25.84 19.38 13.86
C ASP A 2 -24.90 20.37 13.18
N ARG A 3 -24.26 21.25 13.95
CA ARG A 3 -23.16 22.12 13.47
C ARG A 3 -21.83 21.92 14.22
N HIS A 4 -21.79 21.08 15.26
CA HIS A 4 -20.59 20.92 16.10
C HIS A 4 -19.69 19.73 15.74
N ILE A 5 -20.09 18.84 14.83
CA ILE A 5 -19.32 17.63 14.51
C ILE A 5 -18.10 17.93 13.63
N PHE A 6 -18.17 18.94 12.75
CA PHE A 6 -17.06 19.25 11.82
C PHE A 6 -15.79 19.79 12.50
N GLY A 7 -15.91 20.46 13.66
CA GLY A 7 -14.75 21.01 14.38
C GLY A 7 -13.93 19.96 15.16
N ALA A 8 -14.58 18.89 15.64
CA ALA A 8 -13.93 17.82 16.40
C ALA A 8 -13.24 16.79 15.49
N THR A 9 -13.79 16.54 14.28
CA THR A 9 -13.20 15.62 13.28
C THR A 9 -11.84 16.11 12.76
N PHE A 10 -11.63 17.43 12.69
CA PHE A 10 -10.38 18.05 12.24
C PHE A 10 -9.39 18.37 13.39
N SER A 11 -9.71 18.03 14.64
CA SER A 11 -8.85 18.30 15.80
C SER A 11 -7.50 17.55 15.73
N SER A 12 -7.42 16.43 15.01
CA SER A 12 -6.16 15.70 14.76
C SER A 12 -5.21 16.42 13.78
N LEU A 13 -5.74 17.26 12.88
CA LEU A 13 -4.98 18.08 11.93
C LEU A 13 -4.32 19.31 12.57
N ARG A 14 -4.59 19.59 13.85
CA ARG A 14 -4.00 20.71 14.60
C ARG A 14 -2.55 20.45 15.02
N SER A 15 -2.08 19.19 14.98
CA SER A 15 -0.68 18.87 15.23
C SER A 15 0.13 18.96 13.92
N THR A 16 1.14 19.82 13.89
CA THR A 16 2.03 20.04 12.73
C THR A 16 2.64 18.73 12.21
N ASN A 17 2.91 17.78 13.10
CA ASN A 17 3.46 16.47 12.75
C ASN A 17 2.44 15.57 12.04
N PHE A 18 1.17 15.56 12.45
CA PHE A 18 0.13 14.79 11.77
C PHE A 18 -0.16 15.35 10.37
N ARG A 19 -0.17 16.68 10.20
CA ARG A 19 -0.39 17.30 8.88
C ARG A 19 0.69 16.90 7.87
N ARG A 20 1.97 16.92 8.28
CA ARG A 20 3.10 16.49 7.41
C ARG A 20 3.00 15.02 7.04
N PHE A 21 2.66 14.16 8.01
CA PHE A 21 2.44 12.74 7.75
C PHE A 21 1.27 12.50 6.79
N TRP A 22 0.14 13.19 6.99
CA TRP A 22 -1.06 13.01 6.18
C TRP A 22 -0.83 13.42 4.72
N ILE A 23 -0.18 14.57 4.48
CA ILE A 23 0.19 15.00 3.12
C ILE A 23 1.14 13.98 2.47
N GLY A 24 2.16 13.51 3.21
CA GLY A 24 3.07 12.49 2.71
C GLY A 24 2.34 11.20 2.34
N GLN A 25 1.42 10.75 3.19
CA GLN A 25 0.60 9.56 2.92
C GLN A 25 -0.31 9.73 1.70
N CYS A 26 -0.93 10.90 1.52
CA CYS A 26 -1.73 11.17 0.32
C CYS A 26 -0.89 11.05 -0.95
N ILE A 27 0.32 11.62 -0.95
CA ILE A 27 1.25 11.54 -2.08
C ILE A 27 1.66 10.08 -2.32
N SER A 28 2.03 9.33 -1.27
CA SER A 28 2.41 7.92 -1.39
C SER A 28 1.28 7.05 -1.95
N VAL A 29 0.04 7.27 -1.50
CA VAL A 29 -1.13 6.53 -1.99
C VAL A 29 -1.40 6.87 -3.45
N MET A 30 -1.36 8.14 -3.84
CA MET A 30 -1.51 8.53 -5.25
C MET A 30 -0.42 7.92 -6.12
N GLY A 31 0.84 7.99 -5.69
CA GLY A 31 1.96 7.37 -6.40
C GLY A 31 1.78 5.87 -6.58
N THR A 32 1.27 5.19 -5.56
CA THR A 32 0.96 3.76 -5.62
C THR A 32 -0.13 3.44 -6.65
N TRP A 33 -1.19 4.25 -6.72
CA TRP A 33 -2.26 4.07 -7.71
C TRP A 33 -1.78 4.31 -9.15
N ILE A 34 -0.97 5.35 -9.36
CA ILE A 34 -0.33 5.62 -10.65
C ILE A 34 0.56 4.44 -11.03
N GLN A 35 1.43 3.99 -10.13
CA GLN A 35 2.32 2.87 -10.37
C GLN A 35 1.56 1.60 -10.76
N ARG A 36 0.49 1.25 -10.03
CA ARG A 36 -0.37 0.10 -10.36
C ARG A 36 -0.97 0.22 -11.76
N THR A 37 -1.49 1.39 -12.10
CA THR A 37 -2.12 1.64 -13.40
C THR A 37 -1.10 1.51 -14.53
N THR A 38 0.07 2.14 -14.37
CA THR A 38 1.18 2.06 -15.30
C THR A 38 1.68 0.62 -15.47
N GLN A 39 1.80 -0.14 -14.38
CA GLN A 39 2.25 -1.53 -14.42
C GLN A 39 1.28 -2.41 -15.23
N THR A 40 -0.02 -2.29 -14.97
CA THR A 40 -1.06 -3.01 -15.72
C THR A 40 -1.03 -2.65 -17.20
N TRP A 41 -0.91 -1.36 -17.50
CA TRP A 41 -0.85 -0.87 -18.88
C TRP A 41 0.42 -1.33 -19.61
N LEU A 42 1.58 -1.35 -18.92
CA LEU A 42 2.84 -1.83 -19.47
C LEU A 42 2.77 -3.31 -19.85
N VAL A 43 2.22 -4.16 -18.98
CA VAL A 43 2.05 -5.58 -19.27
C VAL A 43 1.10 -5.79 -20.44
N TYR A 44 0.01 -5.02 -20.50
CA TYR A 44 -0.92 -5.06 -21.62
C TYR A 44 -0.25 -4.65 -22.94
N GLN A 45 0.53 -3.57 -22.95
CA GLN A 45 1.28 -3.14 -24.15
C GLN A 45 2.30 -4.17 -24.61
N MET A 46 3.03 -4.78 -23.68
CA MET A 46 4.06 -5.77 -24.01
C MET A 46 3.49 -7.08 -24.52
N THR A 47 2.39 -7.55 -23.94
CA THR A 47 1.86 -8.88 -24.24
C THR A 47 0.72 -8.85 -25.24
N LYS A 48 -0.02 -7.74 -25.31
CA LYS A 48 -1.32 -7.62 -25.99
C LYS A 48 -2.34 -8.71 -25.62
N SER A 49 -2.17 -9.34 -24.46
CA SER A 49 -3.01 -10.44 -24.00
C SER A 49 -3.64 -10.11 -22.65
N ALA A 50 -4.97 -10.13 -22.61
CA ALA A 50 -5.74 -9.96 -21.38
C ALA A 50 -5.48 -11.07 -20.36
N PHE A 51 -5.08 -12.27 -20.83
CA PHE A 51 -4.78 -13.41 -19.95
C PHE A 51 -3.57 -13.13 -19.05
N LEU A 52 -2.48 -12.57 -19.58
CA LEU A 52 -1.29 -12.27 -18.77
C LEU A 52 -1.51 -11.10 -17.80
N VAL A 53 -2.40 -10.17 -18.14
CA VAL A 53 -2.85 -9.13 -17.21
C VAL A 53 -3.69 -9.74 -16.08
N GLY A 54 -4.56 -10.71 -16.40
CA GLY A 54 -5.30 -11.48 -15.39
C GLY A 54 -4.37 -12.26 -14.47
N LEU A 55 -3.33 -12.91 -15.01
CA LEU A 55 -2.33 -13.63 -14.23
C LEU A 55 -1.52 -12.69 -13.32
N LEU A 56 -1.19 -11.49 -13.80
CA LEU A 56 -0.57 -10.44 -12.98
C LEU A 56 -1.47 -10.05 -11.81
N ALA A 57 -2.76 -9.82 -12.06
CA ALA A 57 -3.72 -9.49 -11.01
C ALA A 57 -3.83 -10.65 -10.00
N ALA A 58 -3.94 -11.90 -10.46
CA ALA A 58 -3.93 -13.07 -9.60
C ALA A 58 -2.67 -13.12 -8.72
N ALA A 59 -1.49 -12.85 -9.28
CA ALA A 59 -0.25 -12.78 -8.53
C ALA A 59 -0.24 -11.68 -7.45
N GLN A 60 -0.99 -10.59 -7.62
CA GLN A 60 -1.14 -9.57 -6.58
C GLN A 60 -2.11 -10.00 -5.48
N PHE A 61 -3.23 -10.63 -5.84
CA PHE A 61 -4.31 -10.95 -4.89
C PHE A 61 -4.11 -12.27 -4.14
N VAL A 62 -3.50 -13.28 -4.76
CA VAL A 62 -3.26 -14.58 -4.15
C VAL A 62 -2.45 -14.48 -2.84
N PRO A 63 -1.31 -13.76 -2.80
CA PRO A 63 -0.56 -13.59 -1.55
C PRO A 63 -1.36 -12.84 -0.49
N ILE A 64 -2.16 -11.84 -0.92
CA ILE A 64 -3.02 -11.08 0.01
C ILE A 64 -3.99 -12.05 0.68
N MET A 65 -4.74 -12.84 -0.07
CA MET A 65 -5.72 -13.77 0.50
C MET A 65 -5.06 -14.81 1.41
N ALA A 66 -3.93 -15.38 1.01
CA ALA A 66 -3.23 -16.40 1.77
C ALA A 66 -2.59 -15.86 3.07
N LEU A 67 -2.00 -14.66 3.01
CA LEU A 67 -1.22 -14.11 4.12
C LEU A 67 -2.02 -13.18 5.03
N THR A 68 -3.22 -12.71 4.64
CA THR A 68 -4.00 -11.79 5.49
C THR A 68 -4.33 -12.38 6.85
N LEU A 69 -4.66 -13.68 6.93
CA LEU A 69 -4.96 -14.36 8.20
C LEU A 69 -3.72 -14.38 9.12
N ILE A 70 -2.55 -14.70 8.56
CA ILE A 70 -1.29 -14.74 9.29
C ILE A 70 -0.88 -13.32 9.71
N ALA A 71 -1.02 -12.36 8.79
CA ALA A 71 -0.73 -10.95 9.04
C ALA A 71 -1.50 -10.43 10.25
N GLY A 72 -2.79 -10.76 10.38
CA GLY A 72 -3.62 -10.41 11.55
C GLY A 72 -2.96 -10.80 12.89
N THR A 73 -2.54 -12.07 13.01
CA THR A 73 -1.90 -12.55 14.25
C THR A 73 -0.53 -11.90 14.52
N LEU A 74 0.19 -11.54 13.46
CA LEU A 74 1.53 -10.96 13.56
C LEU A 74 1.47 -9.48 13.93
N ILE A 75 0.49 -8.74 13.40
CA ILE A 75 0.34 -7.29 13.66
C ILE A 75 -0.08 -7.00 15.11
N ASP A 76 -0.68 -7.96 15.79
CA ASP A 76 -1.04 -7.83 17.21
C ASP A 76 0.17 -7.94 18.14
N ARG A 77 1.27 -8.57 17.67
CA ARG A 77 2.49 -8.79 18.47
C ARG A 77 3.55 -7.70 18.32
N TYR A 78 3.50 -6.94 17.23
CA TYR A 78 4.52 -5.94 16.91
C TYR A 78 3.95 -4.51 16.88
N PRO A 79 4.78 -3.49 17.16
CA PRO A 79 4.33 -2.10 17.10
C PRO A 79 3.91 -1.73 15.67
N LYS A 80 2.61 -1.45 15.48
CA LYS A 80 1.97 -1.13 14.18
C LYS A 80 2.73 -0.06 13.39
N ARG A 81 3.24 0.98 14.06
CA ARG A 81 4.05 2.03 13.42
C ARG A 81 5.30 1.48 12.73
N ARG A 82 5.99 0.51 13.33
CA ARG A 82 7.20 -0.10 12.74
C ARG A 82 6.82 -0.94 11.52
N ILE A 83 5.74 -1.71 11.61
CA ILE A 83 5.24 -2.52 10.49
C ILE A 83 4.86 -1.61 9.30
N LEU A 84 4.10 -0.54 9.54
CA LEU A 84 3.74 0.43 8.50
C LEU A 84 4.97 1.10 7.86
N LEU A 85 6.00 1.42 8.64
CA LEU A 85 7.23 1.96 8.06
C LEU A 85 7.93 0.92 7.18
N MET A 86 8.02 -0.34 7.63
CA MET A 86 8.65 -1.41 6.86
C MET A 86 7.89 -1.71 5.56
N THR A 87 6.55 -1.76 5.58
CA THR A 87 5.75 -1.95 4.36
C THR A 87 5.91 -0.80 3.39
N GLN A 88 5.92 0.44 3.88
CA GLN A 88 6.14 1.63 3.06
C GLN A 88 7.53 1.66 2.42
N PHE A 89 8.57 1.29 3.17
CA PHE A 89 9.92 1.11 2.61
C PHE A 89 9.94 0.00 1.56
N GLY A 90 9.25 -1.12 1.80
CA GLY A 90 9.10 -2.19 0.83
C GLY A 90 8.45 -1.73 -0.48
N PHE A 91 7.36 -0.96 -0.40
CA PHE A 91 6.72 -0.39 -1.59
C PHE A 91 7.64 0.56 -2.35
N LEU A 92 8.41 1.37 -1.63
CA LEU A 92 9.41 2.26 -2.24
C LEU A 92 10.48 1.47 -2.99
N ILE A 93 10.99 0.38 -2.40
CA ILE A 93 11.99 -0.50 -3.05
C ILE A 93 11.41 -1.15 -4.30
N LEU A 94 10.19 -1.68 -4.24
CA LEU A 94 9.52 -2.28 -5.41
C LEU A 94 9.26 -1.23 -6.51
N GLY A 95 8.88 -0.01 -6.13
CA GLY A 95 8.74 1.13 -7.04
C GLY A 95 10.05 1.50 -7.71
N ALA A 96 11.11 1.68 -6.93
CA ALA A 96 12.44 2.00 -7.45
C ALA A 96 12.94 0.90 -8.39
N ALA A 97 12.78 -0.37 -8.03
CA ALA A 97 13.14 -1.50 -8.89
C ALA A 97 12.38 -1.47 -10.22
N MET A 98 11.05 -1.27 -10.17
CA MET A 98 10.22 -1.15 -11.37
C MET A 98 10.67 0.01 -12.26
N THR A 99 10.95 1.18 -11.67
CA THR A 99 11.45 2.36 -12.38
C THR A 99 12.79 2.08 -13.05
N ILE A 100 13.75 1.48 -12.35
CA ILE A 100 15.08 1.18 -12.88
C ILE A 100 14.98 0.22 -14.07
N ILE A 101 14.23 -0.88 -13.93
CA ILE A 101 14.09 -1.89 -14.99
C ILE A 101 13.39 -1.28 -16.22
N THR A 102 12.37 -0.45 -16.00
CA THR A 102 11.65 0.24 -17.08
C THR A 102 12.54 1.27 -17.78
N PHE A 103 13.33 2.03 -17.02
CA PHE A 103 14.25 3.03 -17.55
C PHE A 103 15.37 2.41 -18.38
N LEU A 104 15.90 1.27 -17.94
CA LEU A 104 16.90 0.48 -18.65
C LEU A 104 16.34 -0.27 -19.87
N LYS A 105 15.02 -0.24 -20.10
CA LYS A 105 14.31 -0.96 -21.18
C LYS A 105 14.56 -2.48 -21.21
N ILE A 106 15.02 -3.06 -20.11
CA ILE A 106 15.22 -4.51 -19.93
C ILE A 106 14.00 -5.19 -19.31
N VAL A 107 12.84 -4.54 -19.39
CA VAL A 107 11.61 -4.99 -18.75
C VAL A 107 11.16 -6.32 -19.35
N GLN A 108 10.98 -7.32 -18.47
CA GLN A 108 10.49 -8.65 -18.82
C GLN A 108 9.26 -8.99 -17.98
N TYR A 109 8.35 -9.77 -18.56
CA TYR A 109 7.10 -10.17 -17.89
C TYR A 109 7.32 -10.83 -16.51
N TRP A 110 8.31 -11.72 -16.41
CA TRP A 110 8.65 -12.40 -15.14
C TRP A 110 9.08 -11.44 -14.04
N GLN A 111 9.81 -10.36 -14.36
CA GLN A 111 10.20 -9.35 -13.37
C GLN A 111 8.97 -8.62 -12.82
N ILE A 112 8.01 -8.33 -13.70
CA ILE A 112 6.76 -7.66 -13.32
C ILE A 112 5.90 -8.57 -12.45
N LEU A 113 5.88 -9.88 -12.73
CA LEU A 113 5.23 -10.89 -11.88
C LEU A 113 5.87 -10.96 -10.49
N VAL A 114 7.20 -10.98 -10.39
CA VAL A 114 7.91 -11.00 -9.10
C VAL A 114 7.61 -9.73 -8.29
N ILE A 115 7.60 -8.57 -8.95
CA ILE A 115 7.23 -7.30 -8.32
C ILE A 115 5.77 -7.33 -7.84
N ALA A 116 4.85 -7.86 -8.65
CA ALA A 116 3.44 -8.02 -8.28
C ALA A 116 3.24 -8.96 -7.07
N LEU A 117 3.96 -10.08 -7.02
CA LEU A 117 3.93 -10.99 -5.88
C LEU A 117 4.44 -10.31 -4.61
N GLY A 118 5.62 -9.67 -4.67
CA GLY A 118 6.17 -8.92 -3.55
C GLY A 118 5.24 -7.81 -3.08
N TYR A 119 4.59 -7.13 -4.03
CA TYR A 119 3.60 -6.11 -3.75
C TYR A 119 2.39 -6.68 -2.98
N GLY A 120 1.85 -7.82 -3.42
CA GLY A 120 0.76 -8.53 -2.75
C GLY A 120 1.12 -8.93 -1.32
N ILE A 121 2.34 -9.44 -1.10
CA ILE A 121 2.85 -9.77 0.24
C ILE A 121 2.89 -8.52 1.13
N LEU A 122 3.49 -7.42 0.67
CA LEU A 122 3.53 -6.19 1.48
C LEU A 122 2.13 -5.66 1.78
N GLN A 123 1.23 -5.73 0.81
CA GLN A 123 -0.14 -5.26 0.97
C GLN A 123 -0.95 -6.10 1.98
N SER A 124 -0.65 -7.41 2.11
CA SER A 124 -1.32 -8.28 3.08
C SER A 124 -1.06 -7.86 4.52
N PHE A 125 0.11 -7.28 4.81
CA PHE A 125 0.44 -6.73 6.13
C PHE A 125 0.00 -5.27 6.27
N ASP A 126 0.20 -4.46 5.24
CA ASP A 126 -0.05 -3.02 5.30
C ASP A 126 -1.53 -2.70 5.56
N THR A 127 -2.45 -3.35 4.84
CA THR A 127 -3.89 -3.08 4.91
C THR A 127 -4.45 -3.29 6.32
N PRO A 128 -4.30 -4.47 6.95
CA PRO A 128 -4.83 -4.69 8.30
C PRO A 128 -4.08 -3.87 9.36
N THR A 129 -2.76 -3.67 9.22
CA THR A 129 -1.99 -2.82 10.15
C THR A 129 -2.51 -1.38 10.13
N ARG A 130 -2.79 -0.84 8.94
CA ARG A 130 -3.29 0.52 8.75
C ARG A 130 -4.67 0.68 9.36
N GLN A 131 -5.57 -0.28 9.14
CA GLN A 131 -6.89 -0.31 9.75
C GLN A 131 -6.79 -0.33 11.29
N SER A 132 -5.99 -1.23 11.86
CA SER A 132 -5.78 -1.35 13.30
C SER A 132 -5.09 -0.13 13.93
N TYR A 133 -4.21 0.56 13.18
CA TYR A 133 -3.52 1.76 13.65
C TYR A 133 -4.44 2.98 13.70
N VAL A 134 -5.33 3.14 12.71
CA VAL A 134 -6.35 4.19 12.71
C VAL A 134 -7.31 4.02 13.89
N ILE A 135 -7.76 2.78 14.16
CA ILE A 135 -8.64 2.48 15.31
C ILE A 135 -7.95 2.84 16.63
N GLU A 136 -6.67 2.49 16.81
CA GLU A 136 -5.90 2.82 18.01
C GLU A 136 -5.73 4.34 18.22
N LEU A 137 -5.49 5.08 17.13
CA LEU A 137 -5.42 6.55 17.16
C LEU A 137 -6.74 7.21 17.55
N VAL A 138 -7.88 6.63 17.13
CA VAL A 138 -9.22 7.15 17.46
C VAL A 138 -9.63 6.76 18.87
N GLY A 139 -9.31 5.54 19.33
CA GLY A 139 -9.65 5.06 20.67
C GLY A 139 -8.90 5.77 21.81
N LYS A 140 -7.70 6.32 21.56
CA LYS A 140 -6.88 6.99 22.58
C LYS A 140 -7.35 8.40 22.96
N LYS A 141 -8.47 8.89 22.41
CA LYS A 141 -8.97 10.25 22.64
C LYS A 141 -10.28 10.33 23.46
N THR A 142 -10.71 9.22 24.05
CA THR A 142 -11.89 9.19 24.93
C THR A 142 -11.57 8.48 26.24
N SER A 143 -10.82 9.16 27.11
CA SER A 143 -10.80 8.95 28.57
C SER A 143 -10.32 10.23 29.24
#